data_AF-A0A4P5W9X4-F1
#
_entry.id   AF-A0A4P5W9X4-F1
#
_cell.length_a   1.000
_cell.length_b   1.000
_cell.length_c   1.000
_cell.angle_alpha   90.00
_cell.angle_beta   90.00
_cell.angle_gamma   90.00
#
_symmetry.space_group_name_H-M   'P 1'
#
loop_
_entity.id
_entity.type
_entity.pdbx_description
1 polymer ?
#
loop_
_entity_poly.entity_id
_entity_poly.type
_entity_poly.pdbx_seq_one_letter_code
_entity_poly.pdbx_strand_id
1 'polypeptide(L)'
;MWYPRIVNRTLFTLVCSGMVACVDYGVTRSQQLDAWTQPDRESNVDILWVLDNSGSMSEEHASLAEHAASFTDTLASADLEFRLGLVTTDPADMGTLLGPVLDETSSDLTTVFVEAVNGAGVKGTREEEGFSTAIAGATTSITPDFARDSANLEVVFYSDEDDNGTIEPQQFIDDLGATRSGYAVRVNTIVGDLPSGCASAVAAADPGVRYGEAREKTKGVRESICTVDMDAVLQRIANTVIGLNTEFELTELPLLNTMVVQVDGVAVPRRDVDGWRYSGADNKIVFDGWAIPRPGAKVTATYFDWTGGPLPDTGVAAL
;
A
#
# COMPACT_ATOMS: atom_id res chain seq x y z
N MET A 1 -23.77 46.45 71.82
CA MET A 1 -25.22 46.67 71.97
C MET A 1 -25.92 45.51 71.28
N TRP A 2 -26.65 44.69 72.07
CA TRP A 2 -27.69 43.71 71.68
C TRP A 2 -27.30 42.26 71.35
N TYR A 3 -28.10 41.37 71.97
CA TYR A 3 -28.10 39.90 72.08
C TYR A 3 -28.87 39.26 70.88
N PRO A 4 -29.10 37.93 70.83
CA PRO A 4 -28.85 37.03 69.70
C PRO A 4 -30.10 36.78 68.81
N ARG A 5 -29.98 35.94 67.77
CA ARG A 5 -31.12 35.14 67.29
C ARG A 5 -30.68 33.74 66.88
N ILE A 6 -31.18 32.78 67.66
CA ILE A 6 -31.27 31.36 67.32
C ILE A 6 -32.27 31.23 66.18
N VAL A 7 -31.90 30.53 65.11
CA VAL A 7 -32.85 30.01 64.11
C VAL A 7 -32.64 28.51 64.01
N ASN A 8 -33.58 27.76 64.56
CA ASN A 8 -33.76 26.34 64.32
C ASN A 8 -34.01 26.12 62.82
N ARG A 9 -33.16 25.33 62.16
CA ARG A 9 -33.54 24.66 60.91
C ARG A 9 -33.27 23.17 61.05
N THR A 10 -34.38 22.45 61.15
CA THR A 10 -34.52 21.00 61.09
C THR A 10 -33.76 20.43 59.89
N LEU A 11 -32.81 19.54 60.16
CA LEU A 11 -32.09 18.78 59.15
C LEU A 11 -32.99 17.64 58.67
N PHE A 12 -33.53 17.72 57.46
CA PHE A 12 -34.18 16.59 56.80
C PHE A 12 -33.08 15.75 56.13
N THR A 13 -32.72 14.63 56.76
CA THR A 13 -31.85 13.62 56.14
C THR A 13 -32.65 12.90 55.06
N LEU A 14 -32.47 13.32 53.81
CA LEU A 14 -32.94 12.57 52.65
C LEU A 14 -32.01 11.37 52.48
N VAL A 15 -32.43 10.19 52.94
CA VAL A 15 -31.75 8.94 52.63
C VAL A 15 -32.01 8.67 51.15
N CYS A 16 -31.06 9.06 50.32
CA CYS A 16 -31.04 8.72 48.90
C CYS A 16 -30.61 7.25 48.83
N SER A 17 -31.58 6.33 48.87
CA SER A 17 -31.38 4.92 48.53
C SER A 17 -31.11 4.82 47.03
N GLY A 18 -29.88 5.15 46.62
CA GLY A 18 -29.42 4.85 45.27
C GLY A 18 -29.30 3.33 45.14
N MET A 19 -30.25 2.71 44.45
CA MET A 19 -30.05 1.37 43.91
C MET A 19 -28.93 1.49 42.88
N VAL A 20 -27.70 1.13 43.27
CA VAL A 20 -26.67 0.77 42.32
C VAL A 20 -27.10 -0.57 41.75
N ALA A 21 -27.78 -0.56 40.61
CA ALA A 21 -28.00 -1.77 39.85
C ALA A 21 -26.62 -2.22 39.35
N CYS A 22 -26.06 -3.25 39.99
CA CYS A 22 -24.89 -3.95 39.48
C CYS A 22 -25.39 -4.78 38.30
N VAL A 23 -25.02 -4.41 37.08
CA VAL A 23 -25.24 -5.25 35.92
C VAL A 23 -24.08 -6.24 35.89
N ASP A 24 -24.36 -7.50 36.24
CA ASP A 24 -23.36 -8.54 36.09
C ASP A 24 -23.16 -8.81 34.59
N TYR A 25 -21.91 -8.86 34.15
CA TYR A 25 -21.54 -9.21 32.78
C TYR A 25 -20.99 -10.62 32.75
N GLY A 26 -21.53 -11.45 31.87
CA GLY A 26 -20.93 -12.74 31.55
C GLY A 26 -19.80 -12.48 30.57
N VAL A 27 -18.58 -12.86 30.92
CA VAL A 27 -17.45 -12.82 29.98
C VAL A 27 -17.12 -14.25 29.57
N THR A 28 -17.21 -14.52 28.28
CA THR A 28 -16.88 -15.82 27.70
C THR A 28 -15.73 -15.65 26.72
N ARG A 29 -14.83 -16.62 26.72
CA ARG A 29 -13.73 -16.67 25.76
C ARG A 29 -14.20 -17.46 24.55
N SER A 30 -14.27 -16.85 23.37
CA SER A 30 -14.58 -17.55 22.12
C SER A 30 -13.31 -17.69 21.28
N GLN A 31 -13.19 -18.80 20.56
CA GLN A 31 -12.12 -18.98 19.58
C GLN A 31 -12.61 -18.51 18.23
N GLN A 32 -11.83 -17.64 17.59
CA GLN A 32 -12.09 -17.11 16.26
C GLN A 32 -11.12 -17.72 15.26
N LEU A 33 -11.60 -17.86 14.02
CA LEU A 33 -10.81 -18.25 12.87
C LEU A 33 -11.17 -17.30 11.73
N ASP A 34 -10.24 -16.42 11.40
CA ASP A 34 -10.29 -15.69 10.14
C ASP A 34 -9.47 -16.43 9.09
N ALA A 35 -9.98 -16.47 7.86
CA ALA A 35 -9.34 -17.11 6.74
C ALA A 35 -9.50 -16.27 5.47
N TRP A 36 -8.38 -16.05 4.79
CA TRP A 36 -8.31 -15.34 3.51
C TRP A 36 -7.58 -16.20 2.50
N THR A 37 -7.81 -15.90 1.23
CA THR A 37 -6.99 -16.41 0.12
C THR A 37 -6.30 -15.20 -0.48
N GLN A 38 -4.97 -15.25 -0.59
CA GLN A 38 -4.24 -14.20 -1.31
C GLN A 38 -4.80 -14.16 -2.73
N PRO A 39 -5.18 -12.98 -3.27
CA PRO A 39 -5.68 -12.90 -4.62
C PRO A 39 -4.71 -13.60 -5.56
N ASP A 40 -5.21 -14.62 -6.24
CA ASP A 40 -4.52 -15.14 -7.40
C ASP A 40 -4.82 -14.14 -8.51
N ARG A 41 -3.78 -13.57 -9.13
CA ARG A 41 -4.02 -12.64 -10.23
C ARG A 41 -4.43 -13.47 -11.42
N GLU A 42 -5.74 -13.68 -11.57
CA GLU A 42 -6.31 -14.45 -12.70
C GLU A 42 -5.97 -13.84 -14.08
N SER A 43 -5.43 -12.61 -14.09
CA SER A 43 -5.00 -11.89 -15.29
C SER A 43 -3.57 -11.37 -15.12
N ASN A 44 -2.77 -11.58 -16.17
CA ASN A 44 -1.40 -11.10 -16.32
C ASN A 44 -1.28 -9.60 -16.02
N VAL A 45 -0.07 -9.15 -15.68
CA VAL A 45 0.18 -7.74 -15.36
C VAL A 45 1.26 -7.12 -16.26
N ASP A 46 0.96 -5.97 -16.83
CA ASP A 46 1.93 -5.06 -17.43
C ASP A 46 2.31 -4.01 -16.39
N ILE A 47 3.60 -3.84 -16.14
CA ILE A 47 4.17 -2.89 -15.21
C ILE A 47 4.97 -1.87 -16.03
N LEU A 48 4.51 -0.63 -16.09
CA LEU A 48 5.18 0.45 -16.79
C LEU A 48 5.83 1.39 -15.76
N TRP A 49 7.16 1.40 -15.72
CA TRP A 49 7.90 2.43 -15.00
C TRP A 49 8.07 3.65 -15.89
N VAL A 50 7.72 4.82 -15.35
CA VAL A 50 7.91 6.11 -15.98
C VAL A 50 8.94 6.85 -15.16
N LEU A 51 10.16 6.93 -15.72
CA LEU A 51 11.32 7.52 -15.08
C LEU A 51 11.45 8.97 -15.51
N ASP A 52 11.41 9.85 -14.54
CA ASP A 52 11.91 11.19 -14.77
C ASP A 52 13.41 11.15 -15.05
N ASN A 53 13.80 11.60 -16.25
CA ASN A 53 15.17 11.59 -16.73
C ASN A 53 15.74 13.01 -16.84
N SER A 54 15.16 13.98 -16.13
CA SER A 54 15.68 15.34 -16.08
C SER A 54 16.99 15.42 -15.30
N GLY A 55 17.61 16.61 -15.33
CA GLY A 55 18.94 16.81 -14.76
C GLY A 55 18.99 16.79 -13.23
N SER A 56 17.86 16.94 -12.54
CA SER A 56 17.78 16.89 -11.07
C SER A 56 17.85 15.46 -10.54
N MET A 57 17.39 14.48 -11.32
CA MET A 57 17.22 13.07 -10.93
C MET A 57 18.53 12.25 -10.82
N SER A 58 19.70 12.88 -10.79
CA SER A 58 20.99 12.15 -10.84
C SER A 58 21.23 11.29 -9.61
N GLU A 59 20.96 11.82 -8.43
CA GLU A 59 21.09 11.11 -7.17
C GLU A 59 19.99 10.04 -7.02
N GLU A 60 18.78 10.35 -7.46
CA GLU A 60 17.61 9.47 -7.43
C GLU A 60 17.80 8.27 -8.37
N HIS A 61 18.30 8.46 -9.60
CA HIS A 61 18.63 7.35 -10.51
C HIS A 61 19.70 6.43 -9.92
N ALA A 62 20.74 6.99 -9.29
CA ALA A 62 21.77 6.20 -8.63
C ALA A 62 21.18 5.39 -7.47
N SER A 63 20.30 5.99 -6.68
CA SER A 63 19.58 5.33 -5.59
C SER A 63 18.67 4.20 -6.10
N LEU A 64 17.88 4.45 -7.15
CA LEU A 64 17.03 3.43 -7.77
C LEU A 64 17.85 2.25 -8.31
N ALA A 65 18.96 2.53 -8.98
CA ALA A 65 19.86 1.50 -9.51
C ALA A 65 20.53 0.67 -8.40
N GLU A 66 20.96 1.31 -7.30
CA GLU A 66 21.59 0.64 -6.15
C GLU A 66 20.62 -0.34 -5.46
N HIS A 67 19.35 0.04 -5.33
CA HIS A 67 18.34 -0.71 -4.59
C HIS A 67 17.41 -1.55 -5.48
N ALA A 68 17.66 -1.60 -6.79
CA ALA A 68 16.80 -2.24 -7.79
C ALA A 68 16.46 -3.71 -7.45
N ALA A 69 17.39 -4.43 -6.82
CA ALA A 69 17.21 -5.82 -6.39
C ALA A 69 15.96 -6.02 -5.51
N SER A 70 15.64 -5.06 -4.63
CA SER A 70 14.45 -5.13 -3.77
C SER A 70 13.14 -5.18 -4.58
N PHE A 71 13.11 -4.53 -5.74
CA PHE A 71 11.98 -4.62 -6.67
C PHE A 71 12.03 -5.90 -7.52
N THR A 72 13.15 -6.15 -8.20
CA THR A 72 13.27 -7.22 -9.20
C THR A 72 13.31 -8.61 -8.59
N ASP A 73 13.93 -8.81 -7.43
CA ASP A 73 13.93 -10.11 -6.74
C ASP A 73 12.53 -10.46 -6.24
N THR A 74 11.76 -9.44 -5.79
CA THR A 74 10.35 -9.62 -5.42
C THR A 74 9.53 -10.07 -6.62
N LEU A 75 9.69 -9.43 -7.79
CA LEU A 75 9.05 -9.86 -9.03
C LEU A 75 9.47 -11.29 -9.44
N ALA A 76 10.76 -11.60 -9.39
CA ALA A 76 11.30 -12.91 -9.77
C ALA A 76 10.79 -14.05 -8.88
N SER A 77 10.46 -13.73 -7.62
CA SER A 77 9.91 -14.68 -6.66
C SER A 77 8.40 -14.88 -6.78
N ALA A 78 7.71 -14.01 -7.53
CA ALA A 78 6.29 -14.09 -7.77
C ALA A 78 5.98 -15.14 -8.84
N ASP A 79 5.05 -16.04 -8.56
CA ASP A 79 4.53 -16.99 -9.53
C ASP A 79 3.44 -16.31 -10.38
N LEU A 80 3.83 -15.33 -11.20
CA LEU A 80 2.94 -14.48 -11.99
C LEU A 80 3.56 -14.16 -13.35
N GLU A 81 2.77 -14.23 -14.43
CA GLU A 81 3.18 -13.73 -15.75
C GLU A 81 3.12 -12.19 -15.75
N PHE A 82 4.28 -11.54 -15.86
CA PHE A 82 4.40 -10.09 -15.92
C PHE A 82 5.17 -9.62 -17.14
N ARG A 83 4.91 -8.39 -17.57
CA ARG A 83 5.78 -7.64 -18.47
C ARG A 83 6.18 -6.35 -17.79
N LEU A 84 7.45 -6.02 -17.82
CA LEU A 84 8.02 -4.83 -17.24
C LEU A 84 8.68 -4.01 -18.34
N GLY A 85 8.14 -2.81 -18.54
CA GLY A 85 8.65 -1.80 -19.47
C GLY A 85 9.05 -0.56 -18.70
N LEU A 86 10.06 0.14 -19.21
CA LEU A 86 10.52 1.42 -18.67
C LEU A 86 10.44 2.46 -19.79
N VAL A 87 9.93 3.64 -19.49
CA VAL A 87 9.93 4.82 -20.36
C VAL A 87 10.41 6.04 -19.59
N THR A 88 10.69 7.14 -20.27
CA THR A 88 11.06 8.41 -19.64
C THR A 88 9.85 9.34 -19.53
N THR A 89 9.97 10.43 -18.77
CA THR A 89 9.02 11.55 -18.81
C THR A 89 9.25 12.50 -19.99
N ASP A 90 10.33 12.34 -20.76
CA ASP A 90 10.64 13.23 -21.88
C ASP A 90 9.70 12.97 -23.08
N PRO A 91 8.83 13.93 -23.46
CA PRO A 91 7.92 13.76 -24.58
C PRO A 91 8.64 13.54 -25.92
N ALA A 92 9.93 13.92 -26.05
CA ALA A 92 10.73 13.64 -27.24
C ALA A 92 10.99 12.15 -27.46
N ASP A 93 10.96 11.34 -26.39
CA ASP A 93 11.12 9.88 -26.48
C ASP A 93 9.83 9.18 -26.92
N MET A 94 8.69 9.89 -26.92
CA MET A 94 7.39 9.42 -27.42
C MET A 94 6.96 8.06 -26.83
N GLY A 95 7.28 7.79 -25.57
CA GLY A 95 6.98 6.51 -24.89
C GLY A 95 7.77 5.31 -25.41
N THR A 96 8.90 5.54 -26.08
CA THR A 96 9.82 4.47 -26.49
C THR A 96 10.39 3.77 -25.27
N LEU A 97 10.40 2.43 -25.28
CA LEU A 97 10.92 1.64 -24.18
C LEU A 97 12.44 1.79 -24.03
N LEU A 98 12.89 1.92 -22.79
CA LEU A 98 14.27 1.87 -22.38
C LEU A 98 14.71 0.40 -22.29
N GLY A 99 15.42 -0.08 -23.31
CA GLY A 99 15.89 -1.45 -23.37
C GLY A 99 14.79 -2.47 -23.73
N PRO A 100 15.03 -3.77 -23.51
CA PRO A 100 14.04 -4.82 -23.80
C PRO A 100 12.93 -4.85 -22.75
N VAL A 101 11.80 -5.45 -23.11
CA VAL A 101 10.76 -5.82 -22.13
C VAL A 101 11.30 -6.94 -21.24
N LEU A 102 11.15 -6.77 -19.93
CA LEU A 102 11.52 -7.77 -18.93
C LEU A 102 10.28 -8.60 -18.54
N ASP A 103 10.48 -9.88 -18.25
CA ASP A 103 9.41 -10.83 -17.89
C ASP A 103 9.93 -11.92 -16.93
N GLU A 104 9.07 -12.86 -16.52
CA GLU A 104 9.42 -13.93 -15.59
C GLU A 104 10.49 -14.91 -16.12
N THR A 105 10.78 -14.88 -17.42
CA THR A 105 11.78 -15.76 -18.06
C THR A 105 13.15 -15.09 -18.21
N SER A 106 13.23 -13.80 -17.88
CA SER A 106 14.45 -13.00 -18.00
C SER A 106 15.50 -13.47 -16.99
N SER A 107 16.66 -13.92 -17.48
CA SER A 107 17.68 -14.58 -16.65
C SER A 107 18.45 -13.66 -15.68
N ASP A 108 18.36 -12.35 -15.87
CA ASP A 108 18.99 -11.34 -15.01
C ASP A 108 18.16 -10.04 -14.99
N LEU A 109 16.99 -10.11 -14.34
CA LEU A 109 16.05 -9.00 -14.23
C LEU A 109 16.71 -7.75 -13.63
N THR A 110 17.47 -7.91 -12.56
CA THR A 110 18.12 -6.81 -11.84
C THR A 110 19.12 -6.08 -12.72
N THR A 111 20.02 -6.80 -13.39
CA THR A 111 21.02 -6.16 -14.27
C THR A 111 20.37 -5.41 -15.42
N VAL A 112 19.39 -6.02 -16.11
CA VAL A 112 18.73 -5.39 -17.26
C VAL A 112 17.91 -4.17 -16.83
N PHE A 113 17.24 -4.22 -15.68
CA PHE A 113 16.53 -3.06 -15.12
C PHE A 113 17.49 -1.91 -14.81
N VAL A 114 18.62 -2.21 -14.16
CA VAL A 114 19.65 -1.21 -13.84
C VAL A 114 20.29 -0.62 -15.10
N GLU A 115 20.51 -1.43 -16.14
CA GLU A 115 20.99 -0.95 -17.44
C GLU A 115 19.98 0.00 -18.11
N ALA A 116 18.68 -0.28 -18.01
CA ALA A 116 17.62 0.58 -18.52
C ALA A 116 17.54 1.91 -17.76
N VAL A 117 17.60 1.89 -16.41
CA VAL A 117 17.64 3.09 -15.56
C VAL A 117 18.86 3.96 -15.92
N ASN A 118 20.06 3.38 -15.95
CA ASN A 118 21.27 4.12 -16.32
C ASN A 118 21.25 4.60 -17.77
N GLY A 119 20.59 3.86 -18.66
CA GLY A 119 20.43 4.18 -20.08
C GLY A 119 19.49 5.35 -20.34
N ALA A 120 18.49 5.57 -19.47
CA ALA A 120 17.63 6.76 -19.50
C ALA A 120 18.46 8.05 -19.40
N GLY A 121 19.52 8.01 -18.58
CA GLY A 121 20.35 9.15 -18.26
C GLY A 121 19.58 10.28 -17.56
N VAL A 122 20.23 11.44 -17.44
CA VAL A 122 19.69 12.64 -16.77
C VAL A 122 19.78 13.88 -17.66
N LYS A 123 19.37 13.72 -18.92
CA LYS A 123 19.47 14.74 -19.97
C LYS A 123 18.11 15.09 -20.59
N GLY A 124 17.04 14.56 -20.01
CA GLY A 124 15.68 14.88 -20.39
C GLY A 124 15.37 16.36 -20.21
N THR A 125 14.27 16.77 -20.82
CA THR A 125 13.73 18.12 -20.68
C THR A 125 13.34 18.44 -19.23
N ARG A 126 13.14 19.75 -18.95
CA ARG A 126 12.47 20.23 -17.72
C ARG A 126 10.94 20.30 -17.86
N GLU A 127 10.43 20.02 -19.06
CA GLU A 127 8.99 19.94 -19.33
C GLU A 127 8.62 18.45 -19.34
N GLU A 128 8.59 17.86 -18.14
CA GLU A 128 8.38 16.44 -17.94
C GLU A 128 6.89 16.08 -18.11
N GLU A 129 6.58 15.26 -19.10
CA GLU A 129 5.22 14.84 -19.43
C GLU A 129 5.05 13.34 -19.19
N GLY A 130 5.10 12.94 -17.91
CA GLY A 130 4.92 11.55 -17.51
C GLY A 130 3.61 10.95 -17.99
N PHE A 131 2.51 11.70 -18.02
CA PHE A 131 1.22 11.17 -18.50
C PHE A 131 1.21 10.88 -20.01
N SER A 132 1.78 11.77 -20.83
CA SER A 132 1.76 11.58 -22.29
C SER A 132 2.66 10.42 -22.71
N THR A 133 3.84 10.33 -22.11
CA THR A 133 4.80 9.23 -22.31
C THR A 133 4.28 7.89 -21.78
N ALA A 134 3.59 7.88 -20.63
CA ALA A 134 2.95 6.67 -20.10
C ALA A 134 1.83 6.16 -21.00
N ILE A 135 0.96 7.04 -21.52
CA ILE A 135 -0.07 6.64 -22.51
C ILE A 135 0.60 6.03 -23.73
N ALA A 136 1.64 6.67 -24.27
CA ALA A 136 2.35 6.17 -25.43
C ALA A 136 3.02 4.81 -25.16
N GLY A 137 3.71 4.68 -24.03
CA GLY A 137 4.38 3.46 -23.58
C GLY A 137 3.43 2.31 -23.28
N ALA A 138 2.18 2.59 -22.89
CA ALA A 138 1.14 1.58 -22.67
C ALA A 138 0.28 1.28 -23.92
N THR A 139 0.55 1.95 -25.05
CA THR A 139 -0.23 1.77 -26.28
C THR A 139 0.37 0.65 -27.14
N THR A 140 -0.42 -0.42 -27.34
CA THR A 140 -0.03 -1.63 -28.09
C THR A 140 0.47 -1.36 -29.51
N SER A 141 -0.04 -0.33 -30.20
CA SER A 141 0.47 0.03 -31.54
C SER A 141 1.84 0.71 -31.53
N ILE A 142 2.30 1.20 -30.38
CA ILE A 142 3.61 1.86 -30.19
C ILE A 142 4.59 0.86 -29.58
N THR A 143 4.17 0.14 -28.54
CA THR A 143 4.99 -0.79 -27.75
C THR A 143 4.41 -2.21 -27.74
N PRO A 144 4.28 -2.88 -28.92
CA PRO A 144 3.57 -4.16 -29.03
C PRO A 144 4.21 -5.30 -28.23
N ASP A 145 5.51 -5.20 -27.95
CA ASP A 145 6.24 -6.20 -27.16
C ASP A 145 5.94 -6.08 -25.66
N PHE A 146 5.51 -4.89 -25.21
CA PHE A 146 5.13 -4.62 -23.82
C PHE A 146 3.61 -4.68 -23.65
N ALA A 147 2.90 -3.73 -24.24
CA ALA A 147 1.51 -3.44 -23.95
C ALA A 147 0.57 -4.56 -24.44
N ARG A 148 -0.11 -5.22 -23.49
CA ARG A 148 -1.15 -6.21 -23.73
C ARG A 148 -2.51 -5.61 -23.39
N ASP A 149 -3.42 -5.61 -24.36
CA ASP A 149 -4.81 -5.18 -24.14
C ASP A 149 -5.54 -6.10 -23.13
N SER A 150 -5.06 -7.33 -22.95
CA SER A 150 -5.63 -8.37 -22.09
C SER A 150 -4.84 -8.59 -20.79
N ALA A 151 -4.35 -7.51 -20.17
CA ALA A 151 -3.60 -7.54 -18.92
C ALA A 151 -4.01 -6.37 -18.02
N ASN A 152 -3.87 -6.52 -16.70
CA ASN A 152 -3.90 -5.39 -15.80
C ASN A 152 -2.70 -4.48 -16.09
N LEU A 153 -2.85 -3.16 -15.94
CA LEU A 153 -1.76 -2.20 -16.11
C LEU A 153 -1.46 -1.53 -14.77
N GLU A 154 -0.21 -1.62 -14.35
CA GLU A 154 0.36 -0.90 -13.21
C GLU A 154 1.36 0.13 -13.74
N VAL A 155 1.06 1.41 -13.55
CA VAL A 155 1.99 2.50 -13.89
C VAL A 155 2.69 2.92 -12.61
N VAL A 156 4.02 3.03 -12.63
CA VAL A 156 4.84 3.51 -11.52
C VAL A 156 5.56 4.79 -11.96
N PHE A 157 5.18 5.93 -11.39
CA PHE A 157 5.90 7.19 -11.60
C PHE A 157 7.04 7.32 -10.59
N TYR A 158 8.24 7.64 -11.08
CA TYR A 158 9.43 7.92 -10.27
C TYR A 158 10.00 9.29 -10.72
N SER A 159 9.71 10.35 -9.96
CA SER A 159 10.03 11.74 -10.34
C SER A 159 10.21 12.63 -9.11
N ASP A 160 11.09 13.63 -9.21
CA ASP A 160 11.29 14.65 -8.19
C ASP A 160 10.44 15.91 -8.42
N GLU A 161 9.59 15.94 -9.44
CA GLU A 161 8.59 16.99 -9.66
C GLU A 161 7.22 16.43 -10.10
N ASP A 162 6.33 17.31 -10.60
CA ASP A 162 4.98 16.94 -11.03
C ASP A 162 4.89 16.82 -12.55
N ASP A 163 3.84 16.18 -13.05
CA ASP A 163 3.56 16.15 -14.49
C ASP A 163 3.31 17.58 -15.01
N ASN A 164 4.16 18.07 -15.92
CA ASN A 164 4.08 19.39 -16.52
C ASN A 164 3.30 19.39 -17.86
N GLY A 165 2.70 18.26 -18.23
CA GLY A 165 1.92 18.10 -19.45
C GLY A 165 0.52 18.71 -19.38
N THR A 166 -0.19 18.70 -20.52
CA THR A 166 -1.56 19.25 -20.60
C THR A 166 -2.67 18.22 -20.30
N ILE A 167 -2.31 16.95 -20.10
CA ILE A 167 -3.29 15.85 -19.93
C ILE A 167 -3.76 15.83 -18.49
N GLU A 168 -5.04 16.12 -18.23
CA GLU A 168 -5.54 16.09 -16.84
C GLU A 168 -5.52 14.68 -16.24
N PRO A 169 -5.33 14.51 -14.91
CA PRO A 169 -5.27 13.20 -14.27
C PRO A 169 -6.47 12.29 -14.56
N GLN A 170 -7.68 12.85 -14.70
CA GLN A 170 -8.85 12.05 -15.10
C GLN A 170 -8.73 11.55 -16.55
N GLN A 171 -8.33 12.43 -17.46
CA GLN A 171 -8.17 12.11 -18.87
C GLN A 171 -7.11 11.02 -19.04
N PHE A 172 -5.99 11.12 -18.32
CA PHE A 172 -4.94 10.10 -18.30
C PHE A 172 -5.47 8.71 -17.91
N ILE A 173 -6.27 8.63 -16.84
CA ILE A 173 -6.88 7.36 -16.39
C ILE A 173 -7.86 6.82 -17.44
N ASP A 174 -8.70 7.70 -17.99
CA ASP A 174 -9.70 7.32 -18.98
C ASP A 174 -9.04 6.80 -20.28
N ASP A 175 -7.95 7.42 -20.72
CA ASP A 175 -7.18 7.02 -21.90
C ASP A 175 -6.53 5.64 -21.71
N LEU A 176 -5.87 5.41 -20.57
CA LEU A 176 -5.33 4.08 -20.26
C LEU A 176 -6.44 3.03 -20.13
N GLY A 177 -7.53 3.36 -19.45
CA GLY A 177 -8.68 2.46 -19.27
C GLY A 177 -9.33 2.07 -20.59
N ALA A 178 -9.37 2.96 -21.58
CA ALA A 178 -9.87 2.67 -22.92
C ALA A 178 -9.04 1.59 -23.64
N THR A 179 -7.73 1.52 -23.36
CA THR A 179 -6.82 0.50 -23.93
C THR A 179 -6.78 -0.82 -23.14
N ARG A 180 -7.46 -0.89 -21.99
CA ARG A 180 -7.45 -2.04 -21.06
C ARG A 180 -8.87 -2.45 -20.66
N SER A 181 -9.76 -2.57 -21.65
CA SER A 181 -11.18 -2.85 -21.39
C SER A 181 -11.38 -4.18 -20.67
N GLY A 182 -11.96 -4.13 -19.47
CA GLY A 182 -12.18 -5.31 -18.62
C GLY A 182 -11.02 -5.66 -17.69
N TYR A 183 -9.94 -4.88 -17.71
CA TYR A 183 -8.77 -5.04 -16.85
C TYR A 183 -8.55 -3.79 -15.99
N ALA A 184 -7.87 -3.96 -14.86
CA ALA A 184 -7.60 -2.85 -13.95
C ALA A 184 -6.44 -2.00 -14.46
N VAL A 185 -6.57 -0.68 -14.34
CA VAL A 185 -5.47 0.28 -14.47
C VAL A 185 -5.22 0.88 -13.10
N ARG A 186 -3.98 0.85 -12.64
CA ARG A 186 -3.55 1.43 -11.37
C ARG A 186 -2.30 2.27 -11.54
N VAL A 187 -2.27 3.39 -10.83
CA VAL A 187 -1.15 4.33 -10.81
C VAL A 187 -0.55 4.30 -9.43
N ASN A 188 0.75 4.08 -9.35
CA ASN A 188 1.56 4.07 -8.15
C ASN A 188 2.64 5.15 -8.29
N THR A 189 3.08 5.73 -7.18
CA THR A 189 3.98 6.89 -7.20
C THR A 189 5.09 6.75 -6.19
N ILE A 190 6.31 7.04 -6.62
CA ILE A 190 7.47 7.33 -5.77
C ILE A 190 7.88 8.76 -6.14
N VAL A 191 7.28 9.74 -5.48
CA VAL A 191 7.37 11.17 -5.85
C VAL A 191 7.51 12.04 -4.60
N GLY A 192 7.69 13.36 -4.78
CA GLY A 192 7.71 14.29 -3.65
C GLY A 192 6.39 14.35 -2.87
N ASP A 193 6.49 14.45 -1.54
CA ASP A 193 5.35 14.37 -0.64
C ASP A 193 4.37 15.55 -0.77
N LEU A 194 3.07 15.29 -0.60
CA LEU A 194 2.08 16.36 -0.51
C LEU A 194 2.02 16.96 0.92
N PRO A 195 1.70 18.26 1.04
CA PRO A 195 1.33 19.21 -0.02
C PRO A 195 2.49 20.08 -0.55
N SER A 196 3.74 19.87 -0.12
CA SER A 196 4.81 20.86 -0.30
C SER A 196 6.14 20.29 -0.75
N GLY A 197 6.15 19.05 -1.23
CA GLY A 197 7.36 18.32 -1.56
C GLY A 197 7.97 17.62 -0.33
N CYS A 198 9.16 17.08 -0.52
CA CYS A 198 9.94 16.44 0.53
C CYS A 198 11.41 16.82 0.45
N ALA A 199 12.12 16.67 1.57
CA ALA A 199 13.56 16.77 1.62
C ALA A 199 14.10 15.86 2.71
N SER A 200 15.21 15.19 2.42
CA SER A 200 15.92 14.33 3.37
C SER A 200 17.43 14.50 3.22
N ALA A 201 18.20 13.60 3.84
CA ALA A 201 19.65 13.58 3.69
C ALA A 201 20.12 13.08 2.31
N VAL A 202 19.23 12.45 1.53
CA VAL A 202 19.59 11.76 0.28
C VAL A 202 18.92 12.33 -0.96
N ALA A 203 17.82 13.07 -0.82
CA ALA A 203 17.02 13.59 -1.94
C ALA A 203 16.16 14.79 -1.51
N ALA A 204 15.73 15.58 -2.48
CA ALA A 204 14.72 16.63 -2.32
C ALA A 204 13.86 16.69 -3.58
N ALA A 205 12.55 16.90 -3.42
CA ALA A 205 11.60 16.84 -4.51
C ALA A 205 10.45 17.83 -4.29
N ASP A 206 9.96 18.41 -5.39
CA ASP A 206 8.71 19.16 -5.45
C ASP A 206 7.50 18.20 -5.34
N PRO A 207 6.31 18.69 -4.94
CA PRO A 207 5.15 17.82 -4.76
C PRO A 207 4.60 17.30 -6.09
N GLY A 208 4.50 15.98 -6.26
CA GLY A 208 3.84 15.34 -7.40
C GLY A 208 2.31 15.36 -7.29
N VAL A 209 1.68 16.53 -7.41
CA VAL A 209 0.23 16.73 -7.21
C VAL A 209 -0.61 15.94 -8.21
N ARG A 210 -0.34 16.09 -9.51
CA ARG A 210 -1.10 15.45 -10.59
C ARG A 210 -0.90 13.94 -10.57
N TYR A 211 0.34 13.47 -10.35
CA TYR A 211 0.60 12.05 -10.11
C TYR A 211 -0.19 11.53 -8.90
N GLY A 212 -0.20 12.29 -7.80
CA GLY A 212 -0.94 11.98 -6.58
C GLY A 212 -2.46 11.87 -6.78
N GLU A 213 -3.05 12.74 -7.61
CA GLU A 213 -4.46 12.68 -7.98
C GLU A 213 -4.80 11.43 -8.80
N ALA A 214 -3.98 11.09 -9.80
CA ALA A 214 -4.18 9.89 -10.61
C ALA A 214 -4.07 8.61 -9.76
N ARG A 215 -3.08 8.59 -8.86
CA ARG A 215 -2.86 7.53 -7.87
C ARG A 215 -4.05 7.35 -6.94
N GLU A 216 -4.59 8.43 -6.38
CA GLU A 216 -5.74 8.37 -5.47
C GLU A 216 -6.98 7.81 -6.17
N LYS A 217 -7.27 8.29 -7.39
CA LYS A 217 -8.44 7.82 -8.17
C LYS A 217 -8.36 6.35 -8.56
N THR A 218 -7.15 5.85 -8.78
CA THR A 218 -6.92 4.44 -9.12
C THR A 218 -6.59 3.56 -7.92
N LYS A 219 -6.53 4.15 -6.71
CA LYS A 219 -6.23 3.46 -5.44
C LYS A 219 -4.88 2.75 -5.42
N GLY A 220 -3.87 3.31 -6.09
CA GLY A 220 -2.51 2.78 -5.99
C GLY A 220 -1.77 3.26 -4.75
N VAL A 221 -0.51 2.86 -4.63
CA VAL A 221 0.34 3.17 -3.49
C VAL A 221 1.12 4.47 -3.73
N ARG A 222 1.34 5.23 -2.64
CA ARG A 222 2.23 6.38 -2.62
C ARG A 222 3.39 6.11 -1.70
N GLU A 223 4.58 6.31 -2.24
CA GLU A 223 5.85 6.31 -1.54
C GLU A 223 6.55 7.65 -1.76
N SER A 224 7.44 8.00 -0.85
CA SER A 224 8.23 9.23 -0.92
C SER A 224 9.55 8.94 -1.61
N ILE A 225 9.88 9.70 -2.65
CA ILE A 225 11.21 9.64 -3.29
C ILE A 225 12.33 10.04 -2.33
N CYS A 226 12.02 10.87 -1.32
CA CYS A 226 12.98 11.29 -0.30
C CYS A 226 13.24 10.26 0.80
N THR A 227 12.73 9.03 0.68
CA THR A 227 12.98 7.95 1.65
C THR A 227 14.48 7.71 1.84
N VAL A 228 14.89 7.41 3.07
CA VAL A 228 16.25 6.90 3.36
C VAL A 228 16.32 5.37 3.27
N ASP A 229 15.18 4.72 3.13
CA ASP A 229 15.03 3.27 3.03
C ASP A 229 14.32 2.95 1.70
N MET A 230 15.10 2.99 0.62
CA MET A 230 14.60 2.76 -0.74
C MET A 230 14.29 1.27 -0.97
N ASP A 231 15.02 0.35 -0.33
CA ASP A 231 14.73 -1.08 -0.37
C ASP A 231 13.30 -1.39 0.07
N ALA A 232 12.88 -0.85 1.22
CA ALA A 232 11.53 -1.08 1.74
C ALA A 232 10.45 -0.46 0.83
N VAL A 233 10.72 0.70 0.22
CA VAL A 233 9.83 1.34 -0.76
C VAL A 233 9.68 0.47 -2.00
N LEU A 234 10.79 0.03 -2.59
CA LEU A 234 10.82 -0.79 -3.80
C LEU A 234 10.16 -2.15 -3.60
N GLN A 235 10.37 -2.78 -2.43
CA GLN A 235 9.68 -4.02 -2.09
C GLN A 235 8.17 -3.81 -1.95
N ARG A 236 7.70 -2.72 -1.31
CA ARG A 236 6.25 -2.42 -1.22
C ARG A 236 5.64 -2.15 -2.58
N ILE A 237 6.33 -1.40 -3.44
CA ILE A 237 5.89 -1.16 -4.82
C ILE A 237 5.82 -2.48 -5.59
N ALA A 238 6.86 -3.33 -5.50
CA ALA A 238 6.86 -4.64 -6.14
C ALA A 238 5.64 -5.46 -5.72
N ASN A 239 5.43 -5.67 -4.42
CA ASN A 239 4.27 -6.40 -3.87
C ASN A 239 2.93 -5.83 -4.37
N THR A 240 2.80 -4.51 -4.43
CA THR A 240 1.61 -3.82 -4.92
C THR A 240 1.37 -4.11 -6.41
N VAL A 241 2.39 -3.96 -7.25
CA VAL A 241 2.26 -4.14 -8.69
C VAL A 241 2.09 -5.60 -9.11
N ILE A 242 2.47 -6.57 -8.27
CA ILE A 242 2.11 -7.99 -8.47
C ILE A 242 0.79 -8.37 -7.78
N GLY A 243 0.19 -7.46 -7.00
CA GLY A 243 -1.19 -7.58 -6.50
C GLY A 243 -1.31 -8.38 -5.21
N LEU A 244 -0.23 -8.46 -4.42
CA LEU A 244 -0.23 -9.12 -3.13
C LEU A 244 -0.83 -8.22 -2.05
N ASN A 245 -1.78 -8.75 -1.28
CA ASN A 245 -2.17 -8.10 -0.04
C ASN A 245 -1.10 -8.38 1.01
N THR A 246 -0.59 -7.32 1.62
CA THR A 246 0.28 -7.40 2.79
C THR A 246 -0.51 -7.24 4.09
N GLU A 247 -1.78 -6.86 4.00
CA GLU A 247 -2.64 -6.56 5.13
C GLU A 247 -3.94 -7.37 5.09
N PHE A 248 -4.33 -7.91 6.24
CA PHE A 248 -5.52 -8.77 6.39
C PHE A 248 -6.32 -8.32 7.61
N GLU A 249 -7.51 -7.73 7.38
CA GLU A 249 -8.41 -7.24 8.42
C GLU A 249 -9.03 -8.38 9.21
N LEU A 250 -8.95 -8.32 10.55
CA LEU A 250 -9.55 -9.29 11.46
C LEU A 250 -11.02 -8.97 11.70
N THR A 251 -11.84 -10.02 11.83
CA THR A 251 -13.29 -9.86 12.10
C THR A 251 -13.53 -9.34 13.51
N GLU A 252 -12.72 -9.77 14.49
CA GLU A 252 -12.89 -9.43 15.91
C GLU A 252 -11.59 -8.86 16.51
N LEU A 253 -11.70 -8.20 17.66
CA LEU A 253 -10.53 -7.72 18.41
C LEU A 253 -9.82 -8.89 19.10
N PRO A 254 -8.56 -9.20 18.75
CA PRO A 254 -7.90 -10.40 19.24
C PRO A 254 -7.32 -10.24 20.64
N LEU A 255 -7.35 -11.32 21.42
CA LEU A 255 -6.40 -11.57 22.49
C LEU A 255 -5.05 -11.95 21.88
N LEU A 256 -4.27 -10.93 21.58
CA LEU A 256 -3.11 -11.01 20.72
C LEU A 256 -2.04 -12.03 21.16
N ASN A 257 -1.89 -12.30 22.45
CA ASN A 257 -0.98 -13.34 22.96
C ASN A 257 -1.43 -14.78 22.70
N THR A 258 -2.64 -14.96 22.17
CA THR A 258 -3.21 -16.26 21.79
C THR A 258 -3.20 -16.48 20.28
N MET A 259 -2.83 -15.45 19.51
CA MET A 259 -2.92 -15.46 18.06
C MET A 259 -1.84 -16.34 17.44
N VAL A 260 -2.27 -17.20 16.51
CA VAL A 260 -1.42 -17.98 15.63
C VAL A 260 -1.82 -17.63 14.20
N VAL A 261 -0.86 -17.11 13.44
CA VAL A 261 -1.03 -16.82 12.00
C VAL A 261 -0.31 -17.90 11.22
N GLN A 262 -0.97 -18.42 10.20
CA GLN A 262 -0.42 -19.45 9.31
C GLN A 262 -0.62 -19.06 7.84
N VAL A 263 0.34 -19.44 7.01
CA VAL A 263 0.27 -19.38 5.54
C VAL A 263 0.43 -20.80 5.03
N ASP A 264 -0.54 -21.28 4.24
CA ASP A 264 -0.62 -22.67 3.77
C ASP A 264 -0.48 -23.72 4.89
N GLY A 265 -1.01 -23.37 6.08
CA GLY A 265 -0.95 -24.22 7.28
C GLY A 265 0.40 -24.19 8.02
N VAL A 266 1.39 -23.44 7.56
CA VAL A 266 2.68 -23.24 8.23
C VAL A 266 2.62 -21.99 9.10
N ALA A 267 2.96 -22.11 10.38
CA ALA A 267 2.96 -20.98 11.30
C ALA A 267 4.03 -19.95 10.93
N VAL A 268 3.62 -18.68 10.82
CA VAL A 268 4.51 -17.56 10.55
C VAL A 268 4.86 -16.89 11.88
N PRO A 269 6.15 -16.61 12.16
CA PRO A 269 6.55 -15.96 13.40
C PRO A 269 6.06 -14.52 13.47
N ARG A 270 5.62 -14.10 14.68
CA ARG A 270 5.28 -12.71 14.97
C ARG A 270 6.56 -11.89 15.21
N ARG A 271 6.93 -11.06 14.24
CA ARG A 271 8.13 -10.21 14.26
C ARG A 271 8.00 -9.13 13.19
N ASP A 272 8.74 -8.04 13.34
CA ASP A 272 8.62 -6.87 12.46
C ASP A 272 9.23 -7.10 11.08
N VAL A 273 10.28 -7.92 10.99
CA VAL A 273 10.96 -8.27 9.73
C VAL A 273 10.67 -9.72 9.39
N ASP A 274 10.31 -10.00 8.13
CA ASP A 274 10.12 -11.37 7.64
C ASP A 274 9.08 -12.16 8.47
N GLY A 275 7.99 -11.50 8.84
CA GLY A 275 6.99 -12.07 9.73
C GLY A 275 5.66 -11.35 9.62
N TRP A 276 4.94 -11.32 10.73
CA TRP A 276 3.72 -10.53 10.84
C TRP A 276 3.68 -9.71 12.13
N ARG A 277 2.98 -8.58 12.05
CA ARG A 277 2.61 -7.73 13.18
C ARG A 277 1.11 -7.46 13.19
N TYR A 278 0.60 -7.03 14.34
CA TYR A 278 -0.79 -6.59 14.47
C TYR A 278 -0.84 -5.06 14.49
N SER A 279 -1.62 -4.45 13.59
CA SER A 279 -1.98 -3.03 13.67
C SER A 279 -3.29 -2.91 14.47
N GLY A 280 -3.18 -2.46 15.71
CA GLY A 280 -4.34 -2.27 16.59
C GLY A 280 -5.24 -1.09 16.21
N ALA A 281 -4.71 -0.11 15.46
CA ALA A 281 -5.50 1.04 14.99
C ALA A 281 -6.56 0.62 13.95
N ASP A 282 -6.19 -0.34 13.09
CA ASP A 282 -7.01 -0.77 11.96
C ASP A 282 -7.53 -2.21 12.11
N ASN A 283 -7.27 -2.84 13.26
CA ASN A 283 -7.56 -4.24 13.55
C ASN A 283 -7.12 -5.22 12.44
N LYS A 284 -5.87 -5.16 12.00
CA LYS A 284 -5.35 -5.97 10.89
C LYS A 284 -4.01 -6.65 11.19
N ILE A 285 -3.76 -7.77 10.54
CA ILE A 285 -2.44 -8.40 10.45
C ILE A 285 -1.70 -7.73 9.29
N VAL A 286 -0.44 -7.38 9.50
CA VAL A 286 0.46 -6.85 8.47
C VAL A 286 1.65 -7.79 8.33
N PHE A 287 1.83 -8.35 7.14
CA PHE A 287 2.97 -9.18 6.77
C PHE A 287 4.14 -8.32 6.25
N ASP A 288 5.34 -8.85 6.40
CA ASP A 288 6.59 -8.22 5.98
C ASP A 288 7.57 -9.24 5.39
N GLY A 289 8.39 -8.79 4.44
CA GLY A 289 9.48 -9.57 3.84
C GLY A 289 9.01 -10.88 3.21
N TRP A 290 9.77 -11.96 3.40
CA TRP A 290 9.42 -13.25 2.79
C TRP A 290 8.13 -13.87 3.33
N ALA A 291 7.62 -13.37 4.45
CA ALA A 291 6.39 -13.88 5.05
C ALA A 291 5.12 -13.41 4.33
N ILE A 292 5.22 -12.44 3.41
CA ILE A 292 4.10 -12.00 2.58
C ILE A 292 3.57 -13.22 1.81
N PRO A 293 2.26 -13.55 1.95
CA PRO A 293 1.70 -14.73 1.31
C PRO A 293 1.82 -14.65 -0.22
N ARG A 294 2.27 -15.73 -0.85
CA ARG A 294 2.34 -15.87 -2.32
C ARG A 294 0.94 -15.88 -2.95
N PRO A 295 0.80 -15.62 -4.26
CA PRO A 295 -0.49 -15.72 -4.95
C PRO A 295 -1.20 -17.06 -4.67
N GLY A 296 -2.51 -17.02 -4.45
CA GLY A 296 -3.31 -18.20 -4.14
C GLY A 296 -3.09 -18.83 -2.75
N ALA A 297 -2.10 -18.37 -1.98
CA ALA A 297 -1.82 -18.91 -0.65
C ALA A 297 -2.98 -18.69 0.32
N LYS A 298 -3.23 -19.67 1.19
CA LYS A 298 -4.26 -19.58 2.22
C LYS A 298 -3.67 -18.98 3.49
N VAL A 299 -4.21 -17.84 3.90
CA VAL A 299 -3.87 -17.18 5.17
C VAL A 299 -4.92 -17.52 6.20
N THR A 300 -4.51 -17.93 7.40
CA THR A 300 -5.42 -18.15 8.53
C THR A 300 -4.90 -17.50 9.79
N ALA A 301 -5.77 -16.81 10.52
CA ALA A 301 -5.49 -16.31 11.86
C ALA A 301 -6.43 -16.97 12.85
N THR A 302 -5.88 -17.74 13.78
CA THR A 302 -6.62 -18.31 14.91
C THR A 302 -6.27 -17.54 16.17
N TYR A 303 -7.27 -17.04 16.88
CA TYR A 303 -7.07 -16.28 18.11
C TYR A 303 -8.31 -16.44 19.00
N PHE A 304 -8.21 -16.01 20.24
CA PHE A 304 -9.38 -15.87 21.09
C PHE A 304 -9.78 -14.42 21.22
N ASP A 305 -11.04 -14.16 21.51
CA ASP A 305 -11.56 -12.86 21.92
C ASP A 305 -12.22 -12.96 23.31
N TRP A 306 -12.67 -11.81 23.81
CA TRP A 306 -13.62 -11.76 24.91
C TRP A 306 -14.96 -11.29 24.37
N THR A 307 -15.97 -12.15 24.45
CA THR A 307 -17.36 -11.77 24.19
C THR A 307 -18.09 -11.67 25.51
N GLY A 308 -18.93 -10.65 25.66
CA GLY A 308 -19.71 -10.49 26.88
C GLY A 308 -20.95 -9.64 26.68
N GLY A 309 -21.96 -9.96 27.47
CA GLY A 309 -23.22 -9.24 27.52
C GLY A 309 -23.77 -9.23 28.94
N PRO A 310 -24.79 -8.39 29.21
CA PRO A 310 -25.47 -8.38 30.49
C PRO A 310 -25.99 -9.79 30.79
N LEU A 311 -25.68 -10.33 31.97
CA LEU A 311 -26.35 -11.53 32.44
C LEU A 311 -27.84 -11.21 32.61
N PRO A 312 -28.73 -12.12 32.24
CA PRO A 312 -30.14 -11.95 32.55
C PRO A 312 -30.29 -11.83 34.06
N ASP A 313 -31.01 -10.81 34.50
CA ASP A 313 -31.24 -10.50 35.90
C ASP A 313 -31.94 -11.71 36.54
N THR A 314 -31.18 -12.59 37.17
CA THR A 314 -31.75 -13.71 37.92
C THR A 314 -32.27 -13.10 39.20
N GLY A 315 -33.46 -12.50 39.13
CA GLY A 315 -34.15 -11.91 40.26
C GLY A 315 -34.29 -12.97 41.35
N VAL A 316 -33.32 -13.01 42.26
CA VAL A 316 -33.42 -13.79 43.48
C VAL A 316 -34.44 -13.04 44.31
N ALA A 317 -35.69 -13.51 44.22
CA ALA A 317 -36.73 -13.07 45.15
C ALA A 317 -36.19 -13.31 46.57
N ALA A 318 -35.87 -12.23 47.26
CA ALA A 318 -35.56 -12.27 48.67
C ALA A 318 -36.81 -12.86 49.37
N LEU A 319 -36.67 -14.09 49.89
CA LEU A 319 -37.62 -14.74 50.78
C LEU A 319 -37.61 -14.06 52.15
#